data_AF-A0AAU5XKY7-F1
#
_entry.id   AF-A0AAU5XKY7-F1
#
_cell.length_a   1.000
_cell.length_b   1.000
_cell.length_c   1.000
_cell.angle_alpha   90.00
_cell.angle_beta   90.00
_cell.angle_gamma   90.00
#
_symmetry.space_group_name_H-M   'P 1'
#
loop_
_entity.id
_entity.type
_entity.pdbx_description
1 polymer ?
#
loop_
_entity_poly.entity_id
_entity_poly.type
_entity_poly.pdbx_seq_one_letter_code
_entity_poly.pdbx_strand_id
1 'polypeptide(L)'
;MKHRPGLTAALADVSRIGPFFALDTDPGVAGHPLWRPFTELAGRALPDQIAAARARLGTGEERVAASLLFQGIAGRLWSPVLATAVEHGVVPDLDPAGTYWRAASPGPVLLAAPEVAGLTADASAVHRVVIDRHLGPLVAALRAVTPVAEGLLWGNAASALAGALTVLTGARPGSSAPGTGLVRELLETPPLRGTGDLGPRGFRRRSCCLYYRVPGGGLCGDCALLKS
;
A
#
# COMPACT_ATOMS: atom_id res chain seq x y z
N MET A 1 -28.69 5.95 14.52
CA MET A 1 -27.93 4.99 13.68
C MET A 1 -27.88 5.51 12.27
N LYS A 2 -26.78 6.16 11.87
CA LYS A 2 -26.58 6.54 10.45
C LYS A 2 -26.36 5.26 9.65
N HIS A 3 -27.08 5.11 8.53
CA HIS A 3 -26.94 3.97 7.63
C HIS A 3 -25.46 3.80 7.25
N ARG A 4 -24.87 2.63 7.57
CA ARG A 4 -23.55 2.27 7.02
C ARG A 4 -23.74 2.10 5.51
N PRO A 5 -23.08 2.90 4.65
CA PRO A 5 -23.10 2.62 3.21
C PRO A 5 -22.54 1.23 2.96
N GLY A 6 -23.10 0.51 1.97
CA GLY A 6 -22.52 -0.75 1.51
C GLY A 6 -21.08 -0.55 1.05
N LEU A 7 -20.24 -1.58 1.15
CA LEU A 7 -18.80 -1.48 0.89
C LEU A 7 -18.48 -0.89 -0.49
N THR A 8 -19.23 -1.23 -1.54
CA THR A 8 -19.07 -0.65 -2.88
C THR A 8 -19.24 0.87 -2.88
N ALA A 9 -20.22 1.40 -2.13
CA ALA A 9 -20.42 2.84 -2.01
C ALA A 9 -19.30 3.52 -1.20
N ALA A 10 -18.78 2.85 -0.17
CA ALA A 10 -17.62 3.32 0.58
C ALA A 10 -16.35 3.37 -0.30
N LEU A 11 -16.09 2.32 -1.09
CA LEU A 11 -14.97 2.26 -2.04
C LEU A 11 -15.08 3.33 -3.12
N ALA A 12 -16.28 3.50 -3.71
CA ALA A 12 -16.54 4.57 -4.68
C ALA A 12 -16.32 5.96 -4.07
N ASP A 13 -16.79 6.18 -2.84
CA ASP A 13 -16.60 7.44 -2.14
C ASP A 13 -15.11 7.78 -1.91
N VAL A 14 -14.33 6.86 -1.36
CA VAL A 14 -12.91 7.11 -1.07
C VAL A 14 -12.04 7.17 -2.33
N SER A 15 -12.45 6.51 -3.43
CA SER A 15 -11.75 6.59 -4.72
C SER A 15 -11.61 8.03 -5.24
N ARG A 16 -12.52 8.92 -4.84
CA ARG A 16 -12.51 10.35 -5.21
C ARG A 16 -11.37 11.15 -4.58
N ILE A 17 -10.69 10.59 -3.55
CA ILE A 17 -9.51 11.20 -2.94
C ILE A 17 -8.33 11.18 -3.92
N GLY A 18 -8.21 10.15 -4.75
CA GLY A 18 -7.17 10.05 -5.75
C GLY A 18 -6.88 8.64 -6.23
N PRO A 19 -5.99 8.47 -7.22
CA PRO A 19 -5.78 7.21 -7.94
C PRO A 19 -5.26 6.07 -7.06
N PHE A 20 -4.60 6.37 -5.93
CA PHE A 20 -4.16 5.35 -4.98
C PHE A 20 -5.31 4.79 -4.13
N PHE A 21 -6.38 5.57 -3.93
CA PHE A 21 -7.57 5.17 -3.16
C PHE A 21 -8.59 4.42 -4.02
N ALA A 22 -8.37 4.34 -5.33
CA ALA A 22 -9.22 3.57 -6.23
C ALA A 22 -8.88 2.08 -6.18
N LEU A 23 -9.90 1.28 -5.89
CA LEU A 23 -9.93 -0.17 -6.02
C LEU A 23 -11.04 -0.50 -7.03
N ASP A 24 -10.66 -1.10 -8.16
CA ASP A 24 -11.63 -1.46 -9.18
C ASP A 24 -12.55 -2.59 -8.68
N THR A 25 -13.85 -2.48 -8.93
CA THR A 25 -14.88 -3.44 -8.48
C THR A 25 -15.68 -3.99 -9.66
N ASP A 26 -15.24 -3.74 -10.90
CA ASP A 26 -15.88 -4.28 -12.10
C ASP A 26 -15.82 -5.82 -12.12
N PRO A 27 -16.97 -6.53 -12.15
CA PRO A 27 -17.00 -7.99 -12.26
C PRO A 27 -16.24 -8.54 -13.48
N GLY A 28 -16.09 -7.75 -14.55
CA GLY A 28 -15.36 -8.10 -15.76
C GLY A 28 -13.85 -8.28 -15.56
N VAL A 29 -13.30 -7.85 -14.42
CA VAL A 29 -11.88 -8.00 -14.07
C VAL A 29 -11.43 -9.45 -14.11
N ALA A 30 -12.22 -10.38 -13.55
CA ALA A 30 -11.82 -11.79 -13.41
C ALA A 30 -11.64 -12.51 -14.77
N GLY A 31 -12.36 -12.06 -15.80
CA GLY A 31 -12.29 -12.63 -17.16
C GLY A 31 -11.31 -11.92 -18.09
N HIS A 32 -10.68 -10.82 -17.65
CA HIS A 32 -9.90 -9.97 -18.52
C HIS A 32 -8.39 -10.32 -18.47
N PRO A 33 -7.71 -10.54 -19.61
CA PRO A 33 -6.38 -11.17 -19.66
C PRO A 33 -5.24 -10.34 -19.02
N LEU A 34 -5.45 -9.03 -18.86
CA LEU A 34 -4.49 -8.16 -18.18
C LEU A 34 -4.63 -8.15 -16.66
N TRP A 35 -5.71 -8.70 -16.11
CA TRP A 35 -5.91 -8.78 -14.66
C TRP A 35 -5.54 -10.16 -14.17
N ARG A 36 -4.68 -10.23 -13.16
CA ARG A 36 -4.15 -11.48 -12.61
C ARG A 36 -4.33 -11.51 -11.10
N PRO A 37 -4.56 -12.67 -10.48
CA PRO A 37 -4.65 -12.77 -9.02
C PRO A 37 -3.38 -12.23 -8.33
N PHE A 38 -3.55 -11.61 -7.17
CA PHE A 38 -2.45 -11.05 -6.38
C PHE A 38 -1.47 -12.14 -5.92
N THR A 39 -1.96 -13.37 -5.73
CA THR A 39 -1.10 -14.54 -5.47
C THR A 39 -0.04 -14.77 -6.55
N GLU A 40 -0.29 -14.39 -7.80
CA GLU A 40 0.74 -14.46 -8.86
C GLU A 40 1.80 -13.38 -8.71
N LEU A 41 1.40 -12.19 -8.23
CA LEU A 41 2.30 -11.08 -7.95
C LEU A 41 3.22 -11.39 -6.78
N ALA A 42 2.74 -12.11 -5.76
CA ALA A 42 3.57 -12.62 -4.67
C ALA A 42 4.31 -13.93 -5.03
N GLY A 43 4.43 -14.25 -6.32
CA GLY A 43 5.07 -15.47 -6.81
C GLY A 43 5.80 -15.22 -8.13
N ARG A 44 5.40 -15.95 -9.17
CA ARG A 44 6.13 -16.03 -10.44
C ARG A 44 6.25 -14.72 -11.23
N ALA A 45 5.39 -13.74 -10.98
CA ALA A 45 5.39 -12.49 -11.75
C ALA A 45 6.41 -11.45 -11.26
N LEU A 46 7.02 -11.63 -10.08
CA LEU A 46 7.91 -10.63 -9.49
C LEU A 46 9.10 -10.23 -10.36
N PRO A 47 9.88 -11.16 -10.96
CA PRO A 47 11.03 -10.78 -11.77
C PRO A 47 10.65 -9.84 -12.92
N ASP A 48 9.56 -10.12 -13.61
CA ASP A 48 9.05 -9.27 -14.70
C ASP A 48 8.58 -7.91 -14.20
N GLN A 49 7.92 -7.86 -13.04
CA GLN A 49 7.48 -6.59 -12.46
C GLN A 49 8.66 -5.73 -11.98
N ILE A 50 9.70 -6.36 -11.45
CA ILE A 50 10.94 -5.66 -11.07
C ILE A 50 11.64 -5.12 -12.32
N ALA A 51 11.74 -5.92 -13.38
CA ALA A 51 12.31 -5.48 -14.66
C ALA A 51 11.53 -4.29 -15.25
N ALA A 52 10.20 -4.35 -15.24
CA ALA A 52 9.35 -3.24 -15.67
C ALA A 52 9.55 -1.99 -14.79
N ALA A 53 9.66 -2.16 -13.47
CA ALA A 53 9.95 -1.06 -12.57
C ALA A 53 11.34 -0.44 -12.82
N ARG A 54 12.37 -1.24 -13.10
CA ARG A 54 13.71 -0.75 -13.48
C ARG A 54 13.65 0.11 -14.73
N ALA A 55 12.99 -0.38 -15.78
CA ALA A 55 12.83 0.34 -17.05
C ALA A 55 12.13 1.70 -16.83
N ARG A 56 11.01 1.70 -16.09
CA ARG A 56 10.26 2.93 -15.79
C ARG A 56 11.05 3.93 -14.95
N LEU A 57 11.83 3.45 -13.98
CA LEU A 57 12.65 4.29 -13.11
C LEU A 57 13.98 4.70 -13.76
N GLY A 58 14.34 4.13 -14.91
CA GLY A 58 15.64 4.37 -15.55
C GLY A 58 16.82 3.92 -14.69
N THR A 59 16.64 2.98 -13.75
CA THR A 59 17.70 2.54 -12.84
C THR A 59 18.31 1.21 -13.27
N GLY A 60 19.64 1.13 -13.24
CA GLY A 60 20.38 -0.13 -13.39
C GLY A 60 20.28 -1.03 -12.16
N GLU A 61 19.74 -0.55 -11.04
CA GLU A 61 19.80 -1.25 -9.76
C GLU A 61 18.49 -1.97 -9.42
N GLU A 62 18.54 -3.29 -9.48
CA GLU A 62 17.37 -4.14 -9.23
C GLU A 62 16.75 -3.93 -7.85
N ARG A 63 17.58 -3.84 -6.80
CA ARG A 63 17.10 -3.61 -5.43
C ARG A 63 16.36 -2.28 -5.26
N VAL A 64 16.71 -1.25 -6.04
CA VAL A 64 16.04 0.06 -6.01
C VAL A 64 14.66 -0.09 -6.62
N ALA A 65 14.56 -0.75 -7.77
CA ALA A 65 13.28 -1.03 -8.41
C ALA A 65 12.36 -1.92 -7.56
N ALA A 66 12.89 -2.99 -6.96
CA ALA A 66 12.15 -3.87 -6.07
C ALA A 66 11.61 -3.11 -4.84
N SER A 67 12.46 -2.30 -4.19
CA SER A 67 12.08 -1.43 -3.07
C SER A 67 10.91 -0.50 -3.40
N LEU A 68 11.01 0.21 -4.52
CA LEU A 68 10.01 1.21 -4.92
C LEU A 68 8.74 0.58 -5.52
N LEU A 69 8.86 -0.56 -6.20
CA LEU A 69 7.71 -1.38 -6.61
C LEU A 69 6.90 -1.80 -5.39
N PHE A 70 7.56 -2.37 -4.38
CA PHE A 70 6.93 -2.76 -3.12
C PHE A 70 6.25 -1.57 -2.45
N GLN A 71 6.94 -0.43 -2.32
CA GLN A 71 6.36 0.77 -1.70
C GLN A 71 5.10 1.24 -2.45
N GLY A 72 5.11 1.19 -3.78
CA GLY A 72 3.95 1.50 -4.60
C GLY A 72 2.77 0.56 -4.36
N ILE A 73 3.03 -0.75 -4.29
CA ILE A 73 2.00 -1.77 -4.00
C ILE A 73 1.45 -1.58 -2.57
N ALA A 74 2.30 -1.34 -1.58
CA ALA A 74 1.89 -1.06 -0.21
C ALA A 74 0.97 0.17 -0.14
N GLY A 75 1.31 1.25 -0.85
CA GLY A 75 0.43 2.42 -0.94
C GLY A 75 -0.93 2.09 -1.54
N ARG A 76 -0.97 1.24 -2.58
CA ARG A 76 -2.23 0.82 -3.24
C ARG A 76 -3.13 -0.06 -2.38
N LEU A 77 -2.55 -0.81 -1.44
CA LEU A 77 -3.31 -1.57 -0.44
C LEU A 77 -3.75 -0.66 0.71
N TRP A 78 -2.83 0.16 1.25
CA TRP A 78 -3.11 1.02 2.39
C TRP A 78 -4.19 2.05 2.12
N SER A 79 -4.12 2.75 0.98
CA SER A 79 -5.00 3.89 0.69
C SER A 79 -6.50 3.56 0.77
N PRO A 80 -7.04 2.59 0.01
CA PRO A 80 -8.46 2.27 0.08
C PRO A 80 -8.85 1.67 1.45
N VAL A 81 -8.04 0.75 2.00
CA VAL A 81 -8.34 0.08 3.27
C VAL A 81 -8.39 1.07 4.44
N LEU A 82 -7.39 1.96 4.53
CA LEU A 82 -7.33 2.98 5.58
C LEU A 82 -8.50 3.95 5.44
N ALA A 83 -8.78 4.45 4.23
CA ALA A 83 -9.82 5.43 4.02
C ALA A 83 -11.22 4.86 4.32
N THR A 84 -11.54 3.64 3.89
CA THR A 84 -12.85 3.05 4.22
C THR A 84 -12.98 2.76 5.71
N ALA A 85 -11.89 2.35 6.37
CA ALA A 85 -11.89 2.09 7.81
C ALA A 85 -12.20 3.37 8.59
N VAL A 86 -11.53 4.48 8.24
CA VAL A 86 -11.65 5.76 8.94
C VAL A 86 -12.97 6.47 8.62
N GLU A 87 -13.38 6.50 7.35
CA GLU A 87 -14.53 7.30 6.90
C GLU A 87 -15.86 6.58 7.06
N HIS A 88 -15.85 5.25 6.92
CA HIS A 88 -17.07 4.45 6.82
C HIS A 88 -17.16 3.35 7.88
N GLY A 89 -16.12 3.15 8.69
CA GLY A 89 -16.09 2.11 9.73
C GLY A 89 -16.10 0.70 9.15
N VAL A 90 -15.64 0.52 7.91
CA VAL A 90 -15.60 -0.77 7.21
C VAL A 90 -14.24 -1.04 6.58
N VAL A 91 -13.79 -2.29 6.63
CA VAL A 91 -12.56 -2.77 5.97
C VAL A 91 -12.94 -3.72 4.85
N PRO A 92 -12.45 -3.54 3.61
CA PRO A 92 -12.66 -4.53 2.57
C PRO A 92 -11.93 -5.83 2.94
N ASP A 93 -12.64 -6.96 2.96
CA ASP A 93 -12.09 -8.28 3.24
C ASP A 93 -11.33 -8.82 2.03
N LEU A 94 -10.17 -8.24 1.75
CA LEU A 94 -9.38 -8.62 0.59
C LEU A 94 -8.76 -10.00 0.83
N ASP A 95 -9.16 -10.97 0.02
CA ASP A 95 -8.47 -12.25 -0.17
C ASP A 95 -7.47 -12.08 -1.32
N PRO A 96 -6.17 -12.40 -1.16
CA PRO A 96 -5.21 -12.37 -2.26
C PRO A 96 -5.63 -13.17 -3.52
N ALA A 97 -6.45 -14.21 -3.38
CA ALA A 97 -6.98 -14.96 -4.52
C ALA A 97 -8.12 -14.22 -5.25
N GLY A 98 -8.91 -13.43 -4.52
CA GLY A 98 -9.98 -12.57 -5.05
C GLY A 98 -9.55 -11.13 -5.35
N THR A 99 -8.31 -10.78 -5.01
CA THR A 99 -7.70 -9.48 -5.31
C THR A 99 -6.85 -9.62 -6.56
N TYR A 100 -7.02 -8.72 -7.51
CA TYR A 100 -6.33 -8.74 -8.79
C TYR A 100 -5.40 -7.55 -8.91
N TRP A 101 -4.30 -7.75 -9.64
CA TRP A 101 -3.42 -6.68 -10.10
C TRP A 101 -3.43 -6.62 -11.62
N ARG A 102 -3.25 -5.42 -12.18
CA ARG A 102 -3.18 -5.25 -13.64
C ARG A 102 -1.75 -5.39 -14.16
N ALA A 103 -1.51 -6.42 -14.96
CA ALA A 103 -0.31 -6.58 -15.76
C ALA A 103 -0.15 -5.45 -16.78
N ALA A 104 1.10 -5.05 -17.04
CA ALA A 104 1.44 -3.96 -17.95
C ALA A 104 0.70 -2.64 -17.63
N SER A 105 0.51 -2.32 -16.35
CA SER A 105 -0.09 -1.04 -15.93
C SER A 105 0.75 0.13 -16.50
N PRO A 106 0.12 1.13 -17.15
CA PRO A 106 0.83 2.30 -17.70
C PRO A 106 1.40 3.23 -16.61
N GLY A 107 1.14 2.92 -15.33
CA GLY A 107 1.53 3.72 -14.17
C GLY A 107 1.73 2.87 -12.93
N PRO A 108 1.42 3.36 -11.72
CA PRO A 108 1.41 2.55 -10.51
C PRO A 108 0.56 1.27 -10.68
N VAL A 109 0.93 0.18 -9.99
CA VAL A 109 0.16 -1.07 -10.01
C VAL A 109 -1.30 -0.78 -9.72
N LEU A 110 -2.22 -1.22 -10.58
CA LEU A 110 -3.66 -1.10 -10.34
C LEU A 110 -4.14 -2.34 -9.60
N LEU A 111 -5.05 -2.15 -8.65
CA LEU A 111 -5.68 -3.23 -7.90
C LEU A 111 -7.18 -3.27 -8.16
N ALA A 112 -7.74 -4.46 -8.12
CA ALA A 112 -9.17 -4.71 -8.25
C ALA A 112 -9.62 -5.79 -7.25
N ALA A 113 -10.86 -5.71 -6.81
CA ALA A 113 -11.54 -6.71 -6.02
C ALA A 113 -13.02 -6.75 -6.48
N PRO A 114 -13.33 -7.53 -7.53
CA PRO A 114 -14.66 -7.56 -8.14
C PRO A 114 -15.73 -8.07 -7.17
N GLU A 115 -15.36 -8.98 -6.28
CA GLU A 115 -16.20 -9.52 -5.22
C GLU A 115 -15.51 -9.26 -3.89
N VAL A 116 -16.08 -8.37 -3.07
CA VAL A 116 -15.48 -8.01 -1.78
C VAL A 116 -16.56 -7.78 -0.72
N ALA A 117 -16.38 -8.44 0.42
CA ALA A 117 -17.20 -8.28 1.61
C ALA A 117 -16.62 -7.21 2.54
N GLY A 118 -17.47 -6.59 3.35
CA GLY A 118 -17.05 -5.61 4.36
C GLY A 118 -16.92 -6.25 5.75
N LEU A 119 -15.79 -6.00 6.40
CA LEU A 119 -15.57 -6.27 7.81
C LEU A 119 -15.87 -5.01 8.64
N THR A 120 -16.21 -5.18 9.92
CA THR A 120 -16.17 -4.06 10.87
C THR A 120 -14.74 -3.55 11.00
N ALA A 121 -14.55 -2.23 10.94
CA ALA A 121 -13.23 -1.64 11.05
C ALA A 121 -12.68 -1.66 12.48
N ASP A 122 -11.49 -2.25 12.63
CA ASP A 122 -10.57 -2.10 13.74
C ASP A 122 -9.13 -2.29 13.23
N ALA A 123 -8.12 -2.00 14.06
CA ALA A 123 -6.73 -2.12 13.66
C ALA A 123 -6.32 -3.56 13.33
N SER A 124 -6.93 -4.56 13.98
CA SER A 124 -6.65 -5.98 13.71
C SER A 124 -7.15 -6.41 12.33
N ALA A 125 -8.34 -5.97 11.92
CA ALA A 125 -8.89 -6.22 10.60
C ALA A 125 -8.04 -5.56 9.51
N VAL A 126 -7.63 -4.31 9.70
CA VAL A 126 -6.74 -3.60 8.76
C VAL A 126 -5.38 -4.30 8.66
N HIS A 127 -4.79 -4.63 9.80
CA HIS A 127 -3.50 -5.33 9.86
C HIS A 127 -3.57 -6.69 9.18
N ARG A 128 -4.55 -7.53 9.51
CA ARG A 128 -4.74 -8.86 8.90
C ARG A 128 -4.87 -8.76 7.37
N VAL A 129 -5.70 -7.83 6.89
CA VAL A 129 -5.94 -7.68 5.44
C VAL A 129 -4.68 -7.22 4.74
N VAL A 130 -4.01 -6.16 5.20
CA VAL A 130 -2.90 -5.57 4.45
C VAL A 130 -1.56 -6.24 4.76
N ILE A 131 -1.25 -6.47 6.03
CA ILE A 131 0.02 -7.07 6.44
C ILE A 131 -0.01 -8.58 6.21
N ASP A 132 -0.85 -9.31 6.95
CA ASP A 132 -0.73 -10.77 7.01
C ASP A 132 -1.03 -11.44 5.67
N ARG A 133 -2.11 -11.00 5.00
CA ARG A 133 -2.54 -11.63 3.74
C ARG A 133 -1.77 -11.15 2.51
N HIS A 134 -1.29 -9.91 2.48
CA HIS A 134 -0.72 -9.32 1.26
C HIS A 134 0.77 -8.97 1.41
N LEU A 135 1.11 -8.05 2.30
CA LEU A 135 2.48 -7.54 2.37
C LEU A 135 3.48 -8.55 2.94
N GLY A 136 3.09 -9.39 3.90
CA GLY A 136 3.94 -10.46 4.44
C GLY A 136 4.42 -11.44 3.37
N PRO A 137 3.51 -12.10 2.63
CA PRO A 137 3.87 -12.96 1.50
C PRO A 137 4.68 -12.23 0.43
N LEU A 138 4.32 -10.98 0.10
CA LEU A 138 5.05 -10.19 -0.90
C LEU A 138 6.48 -9.86 -0.45
N VAL A 139 6.69 -9.54 0.83
CA VAL A 139 8.02 -9.34 1.43
C VAL A 139 8.85 -10.62 1.31
N ALA A 140 8.29 -11.77 1.68
CA ALA A 140 8.99 -13.05 1.57
C ALA A 140 9.38 -13.36 0.13
N ALA A 141 8.45 -13.18 -0.81
CA ALA A 141 8.66 -13.46 -2.23
C ALA A 141 9.71 -12.51 -2.85
N LEU A 142 9.68 -11.20 -2.54
CA LEU A 142 10.68 -10.25 -3.02
C LEU A 142 12.08 -10.58 -2.53
N ARG A 143 12.21 -10.98 -1.27
CA ARG A 143 13.51 -11.35 -0.69
C ARG A 143 14.07 -12.64 -1.26
N ALA A 144 13.22 -13.53 -1.74
CA ALA A 144 13.64 -14.76 -2.41
C ALA A 144 14.26 -14.50 -3.79
N VAL A 145 13.88 -13.40 -4.46
CA VAL A 145 14.31 -13.11 -5.85
C VAL A 145 15.27 -11.92 -5.98
N THR A 146 15.35 -11.05 -4.97
CA THR A 146 16.21 -9.85 -5.01
C THR A 146 16.85 -9.59 -3.65
N PRO A 147 18.13 -9.20 -3.56
CA PRO A 147 18.82 -8.88 -2.30
C PRO A 147 18.38 -7.52 -1.74
N VAL A 148 17.15 -7.47 -1.21
CA VAL A 148 16.58 -6.32 -0.50
C VAL A 148 16.44 -6.64 0.99
N ALA A 149 16.79 -5.68 1.84
CA ALA A 149 16.71 -5.86 3.29
C ALA A 149 15.24 -5.87 3.75
N GLU A 150 14.90 -6.79 4.65
CA GLU A 150 13.53 -6.90 5.17
C GLU A 150 13.06 -5.63 5.90
N GLY A 151 13.89 -5.07 6.78
CA GLY A 151 13.56 -3.83 7.49
C GLY A 151 13.41 -2.61 6.57
N LEU A 152 14.02 -2.66 5.37
CA LEU A 152 13.78 -1.65 4.34
C LEU A 152 12.37 -1.78 3.77
N LEU A 153 11.93 -2.99 3.43
CA LEU A 153 10.57 -3.22 2.94
C LEU A 153 9.53 -2.82 4.00
N TRP A 154 9.70 -3.21 5.26
CA TRP A 154 8.76 -2.80 6.32
C TRP A 154 8.79 -1.28 6.58
N GLY A 155 9.95 -0.63 6.45
CA GLY A 155 10.03 0.83 6.46
C GLY A 155 9.29 1.50 5.30
N ASN A 156 9.33 0.91 4.10
CA ASN A 156 8.54 1.37 2.96
C ASN A 156 7.04 1.15 3.18
N ALA A 157 6.63 0.04 3.81
CA ALA A 157 5.24 -0.20 4.17
C ALA A 157 4.71 0.84 5.17
N ALA A 158 5.50 1.17 6.19
CA ALA A 158 5.18 2.21 7.16
C ALA A 158 5.14 3.61 6.53
N SER A 159 6.10 3.92 5.66
CA SER A 159 6.13 5.15 4.86
C SER A 159 4.88 5.29 4.00
N ALA A 160 4.48 4.22 3.30
CA ALA A 160 3.28 4.20 2.48
C ALA A 160 1.99 4.38 3.31
N LEU A 161 1.91 3.77 4.49
CA LEU A 161 0.79 3.96 5.43
C LEU A 161 0.68 5.42 5.88
N ALA A 162 1.79 6.02 6.29
CA ALA A 162 1.84 7.43 6.69
C ALA A 162 1.50 8.37 5.52
N GLY A 163 1.99 8.07 4.32
CA GLY A 163 1.63 8.81 3.10
C GLY A 163 0.13 8.74 2.79
N ALA A 164 -0.48 7.56 2.92
CA ALA A 164 -1.92 7.39 2.76
C ALA A 164 -2.71 8.24 3.77
N LEU A 165 -2.26 8.30 5.03
CA LEU A 165 -2.84 9.19 6.04
C LEU A 165 -2.72 10.66 5.63
N THR A 166 -1.53 11.12 5.24
CA THR A 166 -1.33 12.51 4.82
C THR A 166 -2.30 12.90 3.71
N VAL A 167 -2.43 12.07 2.67
CA VAL A 167 -3.34 12.34 1.55
C VAL A 167 -4.82 12.32 2.02
N LEU A 168 -5.21 11.32 2.82
CA LEU A 168 -6.56 11.23 3.37
C LEU A 168 -6.92 12.49 4.16
N THR A 169 -6.08 12.90 5.12
CA THR A 169 -6.36 14.05 5.97
C THR A 169 -6.29 15.38 5.24
N GLY A 170 -5.49 15.47 4.17
CA GLY A 170 -5.46 16.63 3.29
C GLY A 170 -6.76 16.79 2.51
N ALA A 171 -7.32 15.69 2.00
CA ALA A 171 -8.60 15.70 1.28
C ALA A 171 -9.80 15.79 2.22
N ARG A 172 -9.68 15.22 3.43
CA ARG A 172 -10.76 15.10 4.42
C ARG A 172 -10.23 15.43 5.82
N PRO A 173 -10.22 16.72 6.20
CA PRO A 173 -9.67 17.14 7.50
C PRO A 173 -10.35 16.48 8.71
N GLY A 174 -11.63 16.11 8.59
CA GLY A 174 -12.38 15.40 9.62
C GLY A 174 -11.82 14.01 9.97
N SER A 175 -11.06 13.40 9.07
CA SER A 175 -10.41 12.09 9.25
C SER A 175 -9.14 12.16 10.10
N SER A 176 -8.66 13.37 10.46
CA SER A 176 -7.34 13.57 11.07
C SER A 176 -7.15 12.83 12.39
N ALA A 177 -8.05 13.04 13.36
CA ALA A 177 -7.97 12.36 14.66
C ALA A 177 -8.15 10.83 14.56
N PRO A 178 -9.24 10.30 13.95
CA PRO A 178 -9.43 8.84 13.86
C PRO A 178 -8.35 8.17 13.00
N GLY A 179 -7.94 8.78 11.89
CA GLY A 179 -6.88 8.26 11.02
C GLY A 179 -5.52 8.23 11.72
N THR A 180 -5.16 9.29 12.44
CA THR A 180 -3.91 9.33 13.21
C THR A 180 -3.90 8.27 14.31
N GLY A 181 -5.02 8.08 15.01
CA GLY A 181 -5.15 7.04 16.03
C GLY A 181 -4.90 5.64 15.47
N LEU A 182 -5.61 5.28 14.39
CA LEU A 182 -5.46 3.99 13.72
C LEU A 182 -4.04 3.77 13.19
N VAL A 183 -3.44 4.77 12.54
CA VAL A 183 -2.07 4.64 12.03
C VAL A 183 -1.04 4.48 13.15
N ARG A 184 -1.19 5.18 14.29
CA ARG A 184 -0.32 4.97 15.45
C ARG A 184 -0.41 3.54 15.96
N GLU A 185 -1.62 3.01 16.10
CA GLU A 185 -1.83 1.64 16.56
C GLU A 185 -1.19 0.60 15.61
N LEU A 186 -1.35 0.79 14.30
CA LEU A 186 -0.72 -0.06 13.28
C LEU A 186 0.81 0.04 13.32
N LEU A 187 1.38 1.25 13.47
CA LEU A 187 2.82 1.48 13.56
C LEU A 187 3.42 0.89 14.84
N GLU A 188 2.63 0.77 15.92
CA GLU A 188 3.03 0.05 17.12
C GLU A 188 2.84 -1.47 16.99
N THR A 189 2.33 -2.00 15.89
CA THR A 189 2.13 -3.45 15.74
C THR A 189 3.24 -4.06 14.87
N PRO A 190 3.88 -5.18 15.26
CA PRO A 190 4.81 -5.88 14.37
C PRO A 190 4.11 -6.26 13.05
N PRO A 191 4.82 -6.21 11.90
CA PRO A 191 6.24 -5.92 11.73
C PRO A 191 6.55 -4.42 11.53
N LEU A 192 5.57 -3.52 11.67
CA LEU A 192 5.78 -2.08 11.50
C LEU A 192 6.43 -1.42 12.73
N ARG A 193 6.31 -2.04 13.91
CA ARG A 193 6.95 -1.56 15.15
C ARG A 193 8.44 -1.30 14.94
N GLY A 194 8.86 -0.07 15.25
CA GLY A 194 10.27 0.34 15.18
C GLY A 194 10.78 0.66 13.77
N THR A 195 9.92 0.71 12.76
CA THR A 195 10.32 1.06 11.38
C THR A 195 10.40 2.57 11.12
N GLY A 196 9.79 3.37 12.01
CA GLY A 196 9.74 4.82 11.95
C GLY A 196 8.89 5.39 13.07
N ASP A 197 8.83 6.72 13.13
CA ASP A 197 8.14 7.44 14.19
C ASP A 197 7.17 8.46 13.57
N LEU A 198 5.89 8.40 13.96
CA LEU A 198 4.88 9.39 13.57
C LEU A 198 4.86 10.53 14.62
N GLY A 199 5.54 11.63 14.30
CA GLY A 199 5.67 12.79 15.18
C GLY A 199 4.87 14.01 14.71
N PRO A 200 4.98 15.15 15.41
CA PRO A 200 4.30 16.39 15.06
C PRO A 200 4.65 16.94 13.68
N ARG A 201 5.85 16.63 13.19
CA ARG A 201 6.35 17.04 11.85
C ARG A 201 6.02 16.02 10.76
N GLY A 202 5.17 15.04 11.05
CA GLY A 202 4.89 13.90 10.18
C GLY A 202 5.71 12.66 10.52
N PHE A 203 5.62 11.67 9.64
CA PHE A 203 6.33 10.41 9.79
C PHE A 203 7.80 10.55 9.38
N ARG A 204 8.69 9.91 10.12
CA ARG A 204 10.09 9.73 9.74
C ARG A 204 10.47 8.28 9.83
N ARG A 205 10.89 7.69 8.70
CA ARG A 205 11.34 6.31 8.64
C ARG A 205 12.76 6.16 9.21
N ARG A 206 13.09 4.96 9.69
CA ARG A 206 14.43 4.59 10.19
C ARG A 206 15.29 3.86 9.15
N SER A 207 14.73 3.52 7.98
CA SER A 207 15.44 2.89 6.86
C SER A 207 15.44 3.76 5.60
N CYS A 208 16.34 3.50 4.64
CA CYS A 208 16.35 4.24 3.37
C CYS A 208 15.58 3.46 2.30
N CYS A 209 14.56 4.07 1.68
CA CYS A 209 13.81 3.46 0.56
C CYS A 209 14.59 3.39 -0.76
N LEU A 210 15.81 3.95 -0.81
CA LEU A 210 16.70 4.01 -1.97
C LEU A 210 16.25 4.93 -3.13
N TYR A 211 15.16 5.69 -2.98
CA TYR A 211 14.69 6.61 -4.03
C TYR A 211 15.76 7.60 -4.52
N TYR A 212 16.65 8.06 -3.62
CA TYR A 212 17.76 8.96 -3.96
C TYR A 212 18.76 8.39 -4.99
N ARG A 213 18.69 7.08 -5.28
CA ARG A 213 19.55 6.38 -6.24
C ARG A 213 18.93 6.26 -7.63
N VAL A 214 17.67 6.64 -7.78
CA VAL A 214 17.01 6.77 -9.09
C VAL A 214 17.60 8.02 -9.79
N PRO A 215 17.89 7.97 -11.11
CA PRO A 215 18.29 9.18 -11.84
C PRO A 215 17.25 10.30 -11.70
N GLY A 216 17.70 11.49 -11.27
CA GLY A 216 16.79 12.61 -10.96
C GLY A 216 15.99 12.44 -9.65
N GLY A 217 16.21 11.34 -8.91
CA GLY A 217 15.63 11.10 -7.60
C GLY A 217 16.23 11.99 -6.52
N GLY A 218 15.43 12.30 -5.50
CA GLY A 218 15.82 13.13 -4.37
C GLY A 218 15.65 12.42 -3.03
N LEU A 219 15.73 13.19 -1.95
CA LEU A 219 15.34 12.71 -0.63
C LEU A 219 13.81 12.79 -0.49
N CYS A 220 13.22 11.73 0.07
CA CYS A 220 11.79 11.73 0.39
C CYS A 220 11.49 12.66 1.57
N GLY A 221 10.24 13.10 1.71
CA GLY A 221 9.82 13.96 2.82
C GLY A 221 9.97 13.32 4.21
N ASP A 222 9.95 11.99 4.29
CA ASP A 222 10.12 11.22 5.51
C ASP A 222 11.52 10.59 5.65
N CYS A 223 12.49 10.98 4.81
CA CYS A 223 13.73 10.25 4.61
C CYS A 223 14.64 10.17 5.85
N ALA A 224 15.14 8.96 6.14
CA ALA A 224 16.12 8.71 7.19
C ALA A 224 17.45 9.48 7.03
N LEU A 225 17.76 9.95 5.81
CA LEU A 225 18.98 10.70 5.50
C LEU A 225 18.81 12.22 5.69
N LEU A 226 17.61 12.71 5.97
CA LEU A 226 17.41 14.12 6.31
C LEU A 226 18.10 14.41 7.66
N LYS A 227 18.79 15.55 7.74
CA LYS A 227 19.35 16.04 8.99
C LYS A 227 18.19 16.50 9.90
N SER A 228 18.25 16.09 11.18
CA SER A 228 17.27 16.46 12.21
C SER A 228 17.35 17.93 12.60
#